data_AF-A0A2N5XJY1-F1
#
_entry.id   AF-A0A2N5XJY1-F1
#
_cell.length_a   1.000
_cell.length_b   1.000
_cell.length_c   1.000
_cell.angle_alpha   90.00
_cell.angle_beta   90.00
_cell.angle_gamma   90.00
#
_symmetry.space_group_name_H-M   'P 1'
#
loop_
_entity.id
_entity.type
_entity.pdbx_description
1 polymer ?
#
loop_
_entity_poly.entity_id
_entity_poly.type
_entity_poly.pdbx_seq_one_letter_code
_entity_poly.pdbx_strand_id
1 'polypeptide(L)'
;MRTRATFAALTAVAALGGLAAPAAHADEVRGDIRITDVVINGGKNIVADATTPETVTVSVTATDPTGIHDARVELWRGTDWANPDAVILPDQDLADCVPAGDTAATCSLTVTLDQYRWLQNSDAGTWKVSVWAWAEGDGYAFQEARTTTRLQRYSKLTANASPEPVKKGATLTVSGNLTRANWDTQVYAGYTNQPVKLQFRKAGTDTYSTVKTVYTGSGGAL
;
A
#
# COMPACT_ATOMS: atom_id res chain seq x y z
N MET A 1 65.65 21.54 52.77
CA MET A 1 65.78 20.15 52.31
C MET A 1 64.82 19.26 53.07
N ARG A 2 63.72 18.83 52.44
CA ARG A 2 63.07 17.51 52.58
C ARG A 2 61.80 17.49 51.73
N THR A 3 62.00 16.89 50.57
CA THR A 3 61.09 16.41 49.52
C THR A 3 59.87 15.67 50.07
N ARG A 4 58.69 15.93 49.49
CA ARG A 4 57.64 14.93 49.27
C ARG A 4 56.95 15.23 47.93
N ALA A 5 57.17 14.34 46.97
CA ALA A 5 56.53 14.33 45.66
C ALA A 5 55.18 13.61 45.77
N THR A 6 54.11 14.25 45.32
CA THR A 6 52.78 13.65 45.18
C THR A 6 52.57 13.35 43.70
N PHE A 7 52.66 12.07 43.33
CA PHE A 7 52.16 11.55 42.06
C PHE A 7 50.64 11.41 42.16
N ALA A 8 49.90 12.18 41.38
CA ALA A 8 48.47 11.95 41.16
C ALA A 8 48.31 11.07 39.92
N ALA A 9 47.84 9.83 40.11
CA ALA A 9 47.51 8.91 39.04
C ALA A 9 46.21 9.36 38.35
N LEU A 10 46.27 9.60 37.04
CA LEU A 10 45.10 9.73 36.18
C LEU A 10 44.55 8.33 35.88
N THR A 11 43.56 7.88 36.66
CA THR A 11 42.72 6.73 36.28
C THR A 11 41.65 7.20 35.31
N ALA A 12 41.87 6.95 34.02
CA ALA A 12 40.82 7.02 33.01
C ALA A 12 39.91 5.78 33.15
N VAL A 13 38.68 5.97 33.61
CA VAL A 13 37.65 4.93 33.59
C VAL A 13 37.05 4.93 32.18
N ALA A 14 37.37 3.90 31.39
CA ALA A 14 36.67 3.63 30.14
C ALA A 14 35.30 3.03 30.46
N ALA A 15 34.26 3.85 30.43
CA ALA A 15 32.88 3.37 30.42
C ALA A 15 32.60 2.77 29.03
N LEU A 16 32.59 1.43 28.92
CA LEU A 16 32.02 0.76 27.76
C LEU A 16 30.50 0.99 27.78
N GLY A 17 30.06 2.03 27.10
CA GLY A 17 28.66 2.18 26.72
C GLY A 17 28.32 1.08 25.71
N GLY A 18 27.57 0.07 26.14
CA GLY A 18 26.86 -0.83 25.24
C GLY A 18 25.77 -0.04 24.53
N LEU A 19 26.09 0.56 23.38
CA LEU A 19 25.07 0.96 22.43
C LEU A 19 24.48 -0.32 21.84
N ALA A 20 23.36 -0.77 22.40
CA ALA A 20 22.42 -1.56 21.61
C ALA A 20 21.90 -0.63 20.50
N ALA A 21 22.59 -0.64 19.35
CA ALA A 21 21.99 -0.10 18.14
C ALA A 21 20.67 -0.85 17.91
N PRO A 22 19.59 -0.17 17.49
CA PRO A 22 18.43 -0.88 16.98
C PRO A 22 18.93 -1.84 15.89
N ALA A 23 18.60 -3.12 16.00
CA ALA A 23 18.83 -4.04 14.90
C ALA A 23 17.96 -3.55 13.74
N ALA A 24 18.56 -2.86 12.77
CA ALA A 24 17.95 -2.72 11.46
C ALA A 24 17.88 -4.15 10.90
N HIS A 25 16.69 -4.74 10.89
CA HIS A 25 16.48 -6.06 10.33
C HIS A 25 16.73 -5.97 8.82
N ALA A 26 17.88 -6.47 8.37
CA ALA A 26 18.19 -6.55 6.95
C ALA A 26 17.42 -7.72 6.31
N ASP A 27 17.23 -7.65 5.00
CA ASP A 27 16.77 -8.79 4.20
C ASP A 27 17.60 -10.05 4.55
N GLU A 28 16.93 -11.18 4.74
CA GLU A 28 17.54 -12.44 5.16
C GLU A 28 17.38 -13.49 4.07
N VAL A 29 18.43 -14.26 3.81
CA VAL A 29 18.37 -15.38 2.86
C VAL A 29 19.19 -16.55 3.40
N ARG A 30 18.58 -17.73 3.40
CA ARG A 30 19.23 -19.02 3.66
C ARG A 30 18.96 -19.95 2.48
N GLY A 31 20.01 -20.54 1.93
CA GLY A 31 19.92 -21.43 0.75
C GLY A 31 19.93 -20.67 -0.58
N ASP A 32 19.51 -21.34 -1.65
CA ASP A 32 19.50 -20.81 -3.02
C ASP A 32 18.19 -20.14 -3.41
N ILE A 33 17.24 -20.07 -2.47
CA ILE A 33 15.93 -19.47 -2.66
C ILE A 33 16.01 -17.98 -3.01
N ARG A 34 15.15 -17.56 -3.94
CA ARG A 34 15.01 -16.16 -4.37
C ARG A 34 13.56 -15.81 -4.56
N ILE A 35 13.12 -14.72 -3.95
CA ILE A 35 11.87 -14.05 -4.32
C ILE A 35 12.13 -13.28 -5.62
N THR A 36 11.40 -13.57 -6.68
CA THR A 36 11.60 -12.99 -8.01
C THR A 36 10.56 -11.94 -8.35
N ASP A 37 9.31 -12.11 -7.92
CA ASP A 37 8.25 -11.14 -8.17
C ASP A 37 7.22 -11.08 -7.03
N VAL A 38 6.60 -9.90 -6.86
CA VAL A 38 5.52 -9.67 -5.90
C VAL A 38 4.49 -8.74 -6.52
N VAL A 39 3.28 -9.25 -6.76
CA VAL A 39 2.20 -8.51 -7.40
C VAL A 39 1.01 -8.41 -6.45
N ILE A 40 0.67 -7.17 -6.11
CA ILE A 40 -0.49 -6.85 -5.26
C ILE A 40 -1.61 -6.35 -6.16
N ASN A 41 -2.80 -6.92 -6.04
CA ASN A 41 -4.00 -6.51 -6.77
C ASN A 41 -3.77 -6.38 -8.30
N GLY A 42 -3.03 -7.34 -8.88
CA GLY A 42 -2.66 -7.32 -10.30
C GLY A 42 -1.81 -6.11 -10.71
N GLY A 43 -1.04 -5.54 -9.78
CA GLY A 43 -0.19 -4.36 -10.00
C GLY A 43 -0.92 -3.02 -9.92
N LYS A 44 -2.21 -3.04 -9.56
CA LYS A 44 -3.03 -1.83 -9.41
C LYS A 44 -3.03 -1.36 -7.96
N ASN A 45 -3.31 -0.08 -7.77
CA ASN A 45 -3.64 0.43 -6.43
C ASN A 45 -4.86 -0.33 -5.88
N ILE A 46 -4.91 -0.51 -4.56
CA ILE A 46 -6.09 -1.02 -3.87
C ILE A 46 -7.04 0.15 -3.63
N VAL A 47 -8.34 -0.02 -3.93
CA VAL A 47 -9.32 1.08 -3.90
C VAL A 47 -10.55 0.68 -3.10
N ALA A 48 -10.44 0.76 -1.77
CA ALA A 48 -11.48 0.27 -0.88
C ALA A 48 -12.73 1.19 -0.84
N ASP A 49 -13.89 0.54 -0.87
CA ASP A 49 -15.22 1.14 -0.81
C ASP A 49 -15.53 1.67 0.60
N ALA A 50 -16.61 2.44 0.76
CA ALA A 50 -17.05 2.97 2.06
C ALA A 50 -17.89 1.97 2.86
N THR A 51 -18.48 0.98 2.18
CA THR A 51 -19.60 0.17 2.69
C THR A 51 -19.44 -1.32 2.39
N THR A 52 -18.52 -1.70 1.51
CA THR A 52 -18.26 -3.10 1.18
C THR A 52 -16.80 -3.44 1.44
N PRO A 53 -16.49 -4.44 2.29
CA PRO A 53 -15.13 -4.93 2.45
C PRO A 53 -14.55 -5.39 1.10
N GLU A 54 -13.28 -5.10 0.86
CA GLU A 54 -12.59 -5.45 -0.38
C GLU A 54 -11.50 -6.46 -0.10
N THR A 55 -11.56 -7.61 -0.76
CA THR A 55 -10.51 -8.63 -0.71
C THR A 55 -9.66 -8.52 -1.98
N VAL A 56 -8.35 -8.38 -1.80
CA VAL A 56 -7.38 -8.36 -2.91
C VAL A 56 -6.42 -9.52 -2.81
N THR A 57 -5.96 -10.01 -3.95
CA THR A 57 -4.94 -11.06 -4.04
C THR A 57 -3.54 -10.45 -4.03
N VAL A 58 -2.64 -11.10 -3.31
CA VAL A 58 -1.19 -10.89 -3.37
C VAL A 58 -0.55 -12.16 -3.91
N SER A 59 0.25 -12.04 -4.96
CA SER A 59 1.00 -13.14 -5.55
C SER A 59 2.49 -12.93 -5.35
N VAL A 60 3.15 -13.96 -4.83
CA VAL A 60 4.60 -14.02 -4.62
C VAL A 60 5.16 -15.11 -5.53
N THR A 61 6.09 -14.75 -6.40
CA THR A 61 6.84 -15.74 -7.19
C THR A 61 8.23 -15.89 -6.59
N ALA A 62 8.62 -17.13 -6.36
CA ALA A 62 9.95 -17.47 -5.84
C ALA A 62 10.53 -18.69 -6.56
N THR A 63 11.84 -18.86 -6.45
CA THR A 63 12.60 -19.96 -7.05
C THR A 63 13.57 -20.57 -6.06
N ASP A 64 13.68 -21.89 -6.01
CA ASP A 64 14.69 -22.67 -5.28
C ASP A 64 14.89 -24.03 -5.97
N PRO A 65 16.11 -24.62 -6.01
CA PRO A 65 16.34 -25.93 -6.62
C PRO A 65 15.48 -27.08 -6.07
N THR A 66 14.97 -26.96 -4.85
CA THR A 66 14.11 -27.95 -4.20
C THR A 66 12.62 -27.70 -4.41
N GLY A 67 12.23 -26.55 -4.98
CA GLY A 67 10.85 -26.10 -5.09
C GLY A 67 10.45 -25.15 -3.94
N ILE A 68 9.24 -24.60 -4.02
CA ILE A 68 8.68 -23.63 -3.06
C ILE A 68 7.37 -24.20 -2.51
N HIS A 69 7.23 -24.24 -1.19
CA HIS A 69 6.05 -24.81 -0.54
C HIS A 69 5.16 -23.77 0.16
N ASP A 70 5.70 -22.59 0.49
CA ASP A 70 4.91 -21.54 1.13
C ASP A 70 5.49 -20.14 0.91
N ALA A 71 4.63 -19.14 1.09
CA ALA A 71 5.00 -17.74 1.16
C ALA A 71 4.09 -17.00 2.16
N ARG A 72 4.58 -15.90 2.72
CA ARG A 72 3.77 -15.00 3.56
C ARG A 72 4.04 -13.56 3.16
N VAL A 73 3.00 -12.74 3.21
CA VAL A 73 3.11 -11.31 2.95
C VAL A 73 2.49 -10.52 4.07
N GLU A 74 3.07 -9.38 4.42
CA GLU A 74 2.46 -8.43 5.34
C GLU A 74 2.57 -7.04 4.74
N LEU A 75 1.44 -6.33 4.71
CA LEU A 75 1.43 -4.94 4.31
C LEU A 75 1.64 -4.12 5.57
N TRP A 76 2.63 -3.24 5.58
CA TRP A 76 2.94 -2.46 6.77
C TRP A 76 3.25 -0.99 6.47
N ARG A 77 3.13 -0.16 7.51
CA ARG A 77 3.49 1.27 7.50
C ARG A 77 4.38 1.62 8.68
N GLY A 78 5.12 2.70 8.53
CA GLY A 78 6.04 3.21 9.53
C GLY A 78 7.49 3.17 9.04
N THR A 79 8.40 3.53 9.94
CA THR A 79 9.83 3.63 9.66
C THR A 79 10.62 2.39 10.10
N ASP A 80 10.05 1.57 10.98
CA ASP A 80 10.66 0.36 11.55
C ASP A 80 9.67 -0.80 11.39
N TRP A 81 10.06 -1.84 10.66
CA TRP A 81 9.19 -3.01 10.45
C TRP A 81 8.97 -3.83 11.72
N ALA A 82 9.93 -3.85 12.65
CA ALA A 82 9.77 -4.56 13.91
C ALA A 82 8.74 -3.86 14.83
N ASN A 83 8.50 -2.57 14.60
CA ASN A 83 7.54 -1.74 15.35
C ASN A 83 6.71 -0.90 14.37
N PRO A 84 5.84 -1.53 13.55
CA PRO A 84 5.14 -0.81 12.49
C PRO A 84 4.03 0.06 13.09
N ASP A 85 3.75 1.19 12.45
CA ASP A 85 2.61 2.05 12.81
C ASP A 85 1.28 1.34 12.54
N ALA A 86 1.26 0.48 11.52
CA ALA A 86 0.11 -0.37 11.16
C ALA A 86 0.59 -1.58 10.36
N VAL A 87 -0.12 -2.70 10.50
CA VAL A 87 0.10 -3.93 9.76
C VAL A 87 -1.22 -4.52 9.30
N ILE A 88 -1.22 -5.09 8.09
CA ILE A 88 -2.32 -5.87 7.54
C ILE A 88 -1.76 -7.25 7.21
N LEU A 89 -2.37 -8.25 7.82
CA LEU A 89 -2.01 -9.66 7.68
C LEU A 89 -2.84 -10.30 6.57
N PRO A 90 -2.35 -11.40 5.98
CA PRO A 90 -3.14 -12.17 5.02
C PRO A 90 -4.29 -12.89 5.74
N ASP A 91 -5.34 -13.22 4.99
CA ASP A 91 -6.51 -13.89 5.51
C ASP A 91 -6.25 -15.39 5.79
N GLN A 92 -5.24 -15.97 5.13
CA GLN A 92 -4.83 -17.36 5.26
C GLN A 92 -3.54 -17.51 6.07
N ASP A 93 -3.39 -18.64 6.77
CA ASP A 93 -2.15 -19.01 7.47
C ASP A 93 -1.04 -19.48 6.51
N LEU A 94 -1.43 -20.16 5.43
CA LEU A 94 -0.55 -20.68 4.38
C LEU A 94 -0.98 -20.15 3.01
N ALA A 95 -0.03 -19.88 2.13
CA ALA A 95 -0.33 -19.48 0.76
C ALA A 95 -0.76 -20.67 -0.11
N ASP A 96 -1.55 -20.37 -1.13
CA ASP A 96 -1.83 -21.31 -2.21
C ASP A 96 -0.70 -21.26 -3.25
N CYS A 97 0.25 -22.20 -3.15
CA CYS A 97 1.42 -22.27 -4.02
C CYS A 97 1.19 -23.19 -5.22
N VAL A 98 1.20 -22.58 -6.40
CA VAL A 98 1.10 -23.29 -7.68
C VAL A 98 2.50 -23.41 -8.30
N PRO A 99 3.03 -24.63 -8.48
CA PRO A 99 4.33 -24.85 -9.13
C PRO A 99 4.37 -24.31 -10.56
N ALA A 100 5.50 -23.73 -10.93
CA ALA A 100 5.82 -23.22 -12.26
C ALA A 100 7.10 -23.92 -12.77
N GLY A 101 7.03 -25.24 -12.90
CA GLY A 101 8.19 -26.11 -13.12
C GLY A 101 8.72 -26.68 -11.79
N ASP A 102 9.90 -27.29 -11.83
CA ASP A 102 10.44 -28.03 -10.68
C ASP A 102 11.08 -27.13 -9.62
N THR A 103 11.47 -25.91 -9.99
CA THR A 103 12.28 -25.02 -9.14
C THR A 103 11.61 -23.69 -8.83
N ALA A 104 10.35 -23.49 -9.23
CA ALA A 104 9.65 -22.23 -9.05
C ALA A 104 8.20 -22.48 -8.68
N ALA A 105 7.61 -21.56 -7.92
CA ALA A 105 6.16 -21.52 -7.70
C ALA A 105 5.67 -20.07 -7.62
N THR A 106 4.38 -19.89 -7.88
CA THR A 106 3.67 -18.67 -7.54
C THR A 106 2.68 -18.97 -6.41
N CYS A 107 2.90 -18.34 -5.28
CA CYS A 107 2.11 -18.47 -4.07
C CYS A 107 1.15 -17.30 -3.95
N SER A 108 -0.12 -17.58 -3.73
CA SER A 108 -1.17 -16.57 -3.64
C SER A 108 -1.80 -16.53 -2.25
N LEU A 109 -1.98 -15.31 -1.74
CA LEU A 109 -2.66 -14.99 -0.49
C LEU A 109 -3.73 -13.94 -0.77
N THR A 110 -4.68 -13.77 0.14
CA THR A 110 -5.61 -12.64 0.10
C THR A 110 -5.46 -11.75 1.31
N VAL A 111 -5.79 -10.48 1.13
CA VAL A 111 -5.89 -9.49 2.19
C VAL A 111 -7.25 -8.83 2.09
N THR A 112 -8.02 -8.86 3.18
CA THR A 112 -9.32 -8.21 3.26
C THR A 112 -9.25 -6.87 3.98
N LEU A 113 -9.63 -5.81 3.26
CA LEU A 113 -9.77 -4.46 3.79
C LEU A 113 -11.20 -4.25 4.28
N ASP A 114 -11.36 -4.10 5.59
CA ASP A 114 -12.67 -4.05 6.24
C ASP A 114 -12.84 -2.80 7.13
N GLN A 115 -13.62 -1.85 6.63
CA GLN A 115 -14.01 -0.61 7.31
C GLN A 115 -14.97 -0.81 8.49
N TYR A 116 -15.52 -2.01 8.67
CA TYR A 116 -16.31 -2.36 9.86
C TYR A 116 -15.45 -2.90 11.00
N ARG A 117 -14.17 -3.17 10.75
CA ARG A 117 -13.26 -3.77 11.73
C ARG A 117 -12.12 -2.85 12.13
N TRP A 118 -11.30 -2.45 11.18
CA TRP A 118 -10.03 -1.78 11.50
C TRP A 118 -9.65 -0.68 10.51
N LEU A 119 -10.18 -0.69 9.29
CA LEU A 119 -9.77 0.25 8.26
C LEU A 119 -10.29 1.67 8.54
N GLN A 120 -9.38 2.63 8.65
CA GLN A 120 -9.65 4.04 8.95
C GLN A 120 -9.14 4.96 7.85
N ASN A 121 -9.70 6.16 7.72
CA ASN A 121 -9.29 7.10 6.66
C ASN A 121 -7.79 7.42 6.68
N SER A 122 -7.16 7.37 7.86
CA SER A 122 -5.72 7.54 8.08
C SER A 122 -4.87 6.42 7.45
N ASP A 123 -5.47 5.28 7.12
CA ASP A 123 -4.82 4.14 6.43
C ASP A 123 -4.63 4.36 4.94
N ALA A 124 -5.31 5.34 4.35
CA ALA A 124 -5.09 5.69 2.96
C ALA A 124 -3.67 6.24 2.75
N GLY A 125 -2.91 5.64 1.84
CA GLY A 125 -1.52 6.01 1.63
C GLY A 125 -0.70 4.91 0.96
N THR A 126 0.61 5.05 1.08
CA THR A 126 1.57 4.04 0.63
C THR A 126 1.81 3.03 1.74
N TRP A 127 1.74 1.75 1.39
CA TRP A 127 2.04 0.60 2.24
C TRP A 127 3.25 -0.13 1.67
N LYS A 128 4.19 -0.52 2.55
CA LYS A 128 5.31 -1.39 2.20
C LYS A 128 4.84 -2.84 2.26
N VAL A 129 5.47 -3.71 1.50
CA VAL A 129 5.14 -5.14 1.45
C VAL A 129 6.36 -5.94 1.88
N SER A 130 6.28 -6.53 3.07
CA SER A 130 7.24 -7.52 3.50
C SER A 130 6.84 -8.89 2.97
N VAL A 131 7.83 -9.72 2.66
CA VAL A 131 7.60 -11.04 2.06
C VAL A 131 8.54 -12.07 2.66
N TRP A 132 7.98 -13.19 3.05
CA TRP A 132 8.69 -14.43 3.32
C TRP A 132 8.38 -15.44 2.22
N ALA A 133 9.37 -16.26 1.88
CA ALA A 133 9.19 -17.45 1.06
C ALA A 133 10.00 -18.61 1.64
N TRP A 134 9.45 -19.82 1.58
CA TRP A 134 10.08 -21.04 2.08
C TRP A 134 10.20 -22.10 0.98
N ALA A 135 11.41 -22.65 0.85
CA ALA A 135 11.70 -23.73 -0.07
C ALA A 135 11.27 -25.07 0.54
N GLU A 136 11.01 -26.10 -0.27
CA GLU A 136 10.74 -27.48 0.20
C GLU A 136 11.90 -28.04 1.06
N GLY A 137 13.14 -27.60 0.79
CA GLY A 137 14.29 -27.84 1.64
C GLY A 137 14.32 -26.98 2.91
N ASP A 138 15.50 -26.65 3.41
CA ASP A 138 15.69 -25.80 4.60
C ASP A 138 15.90 -24.31 4.27
N GLY A 139 15.70 -23.93 3.02
CA GLY A 139 15.90 -22.58 2.51
C GLY A 139 14.72 -21.64 2.79
N TYR A 140 15.02 -20.38 3.10
CA TYR A 140 14.03 -19.32 3.18
C TYR A 140 14.61 -17.96 2.78
N ALA A 141 13.75 -17.06 2.33
CA ALA A 141 14.09 -15.67 2.10
C ALA A 141 13.07 -14.76 2.77
N PHE A 142 13.55 -13.68 3.38
CA PHE A 142 12.76 -12.60 3.93
C PHE A 142 13.22 -11.27 3.35
N GLN A 143 12.26 -10.45 2.96
CA GLN A 143 12.52 -9.09 2.51
C GLN A 143 11.54 -8.15 3.21
N GLU A 144 12.08 -7.15 3.90
CA GLU A 144 11.28 -6.25 4.74
C GLU A 144 10.34 -5.36 3.90
N ALA A 145 10.84 -4.87 2.77
CA ALA A 145 10.13 -3.96 1.89
C ALA A 145 10.46 -4.26 0.43
N ARG A 146 10.06 -5.43 -0.07
CA ARG A 146 10.30 -5.84 -1.46
C ARG A 146 9.63 -4.89 -2.46
N THR A 147 8.44 -4.39 -2.14
CA THR A 147 7.72 -3.44 -2.98
C THR A 147 6.79 -2.56 -2.14
N THR A 148 6.06 -1.67 -2.80
CA THR A 148 5.01 -0.85 -2.18
C THR A 148 3.72 -0.95 -2.97
N THR A 149 2.60 -0.78 -2.28
CA THR A 149 1.27 -0.61 -2.89
C THR A 149 0.62 0.66 -2.35
N ARG A 150 -0.36 1.20 -3.09
CA ARG A 150 -1.18 2.32 -2.60
C ARG A 150 -2.55 1.83 -2.23
N LEU A 151 -2.96 2.15 -1.01
CA LEU A 151 -4.33 2.03 -0.54
C LEU A 151 -5.03 3.37 -0.72
N GLN A 152 -6.08 3.38 -1.54
CA GLN A 152 -6.85 4.57 -1.88
C GLN A 152 -8.29 4.43 -1.43
N ARG A 153 -8.90 5.57 -1.11
CA ARG A 153 -10.34 5.66 -0.83
C ARG A 153 -11.10 5.79 -2.14
N TYR A 154 -12.06 4.91 -2.37
CA TYR A 154 -12.88 4.93 -3.58
C TYR A 154 -13.58 6.28 -3.76
N SER A 155 -13.56 6.85 -4.96
CA SER A 155 -14.24 8.12 -5.27
C SER A 155 -15.30 7.92 -6.35
N LYS A 156 -16.47 8.55 -6.18
CA LYS A 156 -17.60 8.49 -7.12
C LYS A 156 -17.83 9.88 -7.70
N LEU A 157 -17.86 9.97 -9.03
CA LEU A 157 -18.22 11.18 -9.76
C LEU A 157 -19.54 10.93 -10.51
N THR A 158 -20.56 11.74 -10.23
CA THR A 158 -21.79 11.76 -11.01
C THR A 158 -21.82 12.97 -11.95
N ALA A 159 -22.52 12.84 -13.07
CA ALA A 159 -22.77 13.94 -13.98
C ALA A 159 -24.15 13.76 -14.61
N ASN A 160 -24.90 14.85 -14.70
CA ASN A 160 -26.19 14.96 -15.36
C ASN A 160 -26.19 16.22 -16.23
N ALA A 161 -26.52 16.06 -17.51
CA ALA A 161 -26.57 17.15 -18.46
C ALA A 161 -28.03 17.51 -18.78
N SER A 162 -28.36 18.80 -18.85
CA SER A 162 -29.71 19.24 -19.20
C SER A 162 -29.72 20.63 -19.86
N PRO A 163 -30.70 20.93 -20.73
CA PRO A 163 -31.79 20.06 -21.20
C PRO A 163 -31.35 19.03 -22.26
N GLU A 164 -32.08 17.91 -22.35
CA GLU A 164 -31.93 16.89 -23.40
C GLU A 164 -33.25 16.76 -24.19
N PRO A 165 -33.28 17.04 -25.51
CA PRO A 165 -32.19 17.50 -26.38
C PRO A 165 -31.89 19.00 -26.23
N VAL A 166 -30.62 19.39 -26.42
CA VAL A 166 -30.19 20.80 -26.46
C VAL A 166 -30.08 21.31 -27.90
N LYS A 167 -30.58 22.53 -28.15
CA LYS A 167 -30.44 23.18 -29.47
C LYS A 167 -29.03 23.72 -29.67
N LYS A 168 -28.56 23.75 -30.92
CA LYS A 168 -27.27 24.38 -31.26
C LYS A 168 -27.24 25.84 -30.79
N GLY A 169 -26.17 26.22 -30.08
CA GLY A 169 -26.00 27.56 -29.52
C GLY A 169 -26.73 27.81 -28.20
N ALA A 170 -27.54 26.87 -27.72
CA ALA A 170 -28.16 26.97 -26.41
C ALA A 170 -27.19 26.52 -25.30
N THR A 171 -27.48 26.95 -24.07
CA THR A 171 -26.71 26.54 -22.88
C THR A 171 -27.03 25.10 -22.52
N LEU A 172 -25.99 24.32 -22.26
CA LEU A 172 -26.06 22.99 -21.65
C LEU A 172 -25.51 23.10 -20.23
N THR A 173 -26.31 22.70 -19.24
CA THR A 173 -25.90 22.66 -17.84
C THR A 173 -25.46 21.25 -17.51
N VAL A 174 -24.26 21.11 -16.94
CA VAL A 174 -23.78 19.84 -16.38
C VAL A 174 -23.66 20.02 -14.89
N SER A 175 -24.37 19.18 -14.13
CA SER A 175 -24.38 19.15 -12.68
C SER A 175 -23.94 17.78 -12.19
N GLY A 176 -23.45 17.69 -10.96
CA GLY A 176 -22.98 16.42 -10.44
C GLY A 176 -22.48 16.51 -9.01
N ASN A 177 -21.90 15.42 -8.54
CA ASN A 177 -21.30 15.34 -7.23
C ASN A 177 -20.03 14.50 -7.27
N LEU A 178 -18.96 14.98 -6.62
CA LEU A 178 -17.78 14.18 -6.32
C LEU A 178 -17.83 13.76 -4.85
N THR A 179 -17.93 12.47 -4.61
CA THR A 179 -17.87 11.89 -3.26
C THR A 179 -16.71 10.94 -3.14
N ARG A 180 -16.27 10.68 -1.90
CA ARG A 180 -15.20 9.74 -1.58
C ARG A 180 -15.59 8.92 -0.37
N ALA A 181 -15.22 7.64 -0.39
CA ALA A 181 -15.43 6.73 0.71
C ALA A 181 -14.86 7.32 2.00
N ASN A 182 -15.63 7.36 3.06
CA ASN A 182 -15.20 7.72 4.40
C ASN A 182 -15.33 6.46 5.25
N TRP A 183 -14.20 5.82 5.57
CA TRP A 183 -14.18 4.55 6.30
C TRP A 183 -14.54 4.75 7.78
N ASP A 184 -14.15 5.88 8.37
CA ASP A 184 -14.47 6.21 9.78
C ASP A 184 -15.99 6.33 10.02
N THR A 185 -16.72 6.82 9.02
CA THR A 185 -18.19 6.97 9.10
C THR A 185 -18.96 6.00 8.20
N GLN A 186 -18.26 5.11 7.50
CA GLN A 186 -18.83 4.08 6.64
C GLN A 186 -19.83 4.61 5.59
N VAL A 187 -19.58 5.81 5.07
CA VAL A 187 -20.43 6.46 4.04
C VAL A 187 -19.61 7.14 2.98
N TYR A 188 -20.23 7.46 1.85
CA TYR A 188 -19.64 8.36 0.87
C TYR A 188 -19.85 9.81 1.28
N ALA A 189 -18.76 10.50 1.63
CA ALA A 189 -18.77 11.91 2.00
C ALA A 189 -18.39 12.79 0.81
N GLY A 190 -18.88 14.03 0.80
CA GLY A 190 -18.51 15.02 -0.21
C GLY A 190 -17.01 15.27 -0.26
N TYR A 191 -16.41 15.16 -1.45
CA TYR A 191 -14.98 15.40 -1.62
C TYR A 191 -14.77 16.82 -2.14
N THR A 192 -14.60 17.74 -1.20
CA THR A 192 -14.62 19.19 -1.43
C THR A 192 -13.28 19.74 -1.91
N ASN A 193 -13.33 20.93 -2.53
CA ASN A 193 -12.17 21.68 -3.03
C ASN A 193 -11.28 20.90 -4.02
N GLN A 194 -11.88 19.97 -4.77
CA GLN A 194 -11.19 19.19 -5.78
C GLN A 194 -11.43 19.78 -7.17
N PRO A 195 -10.40 19.92 -8.00
CA PRO A 195 -10.57 20.34 -9.37
C PRO A 195 -11.22 19.22 -10.20
N VAL A 196 -12.35 19.52 -10.83
CA VAL A 196 -13.06 18.62 -11.75
C VAL A 196 -13.12 19.27 -13.13
N LYS A 197 -12.69 18.51 -14.15
CA LYS A 197 -12.62 18.98 -15.53
C LYS A 197 -13.81 18.45 -16.33
N LEU A 198 -14.62 19.36 -16.86
CA LEU A 198 -15.59 19.03 -17.89
C LEU A 198 -14.86 18.97 -19.23
N GLN A 199 -14.98 17.83 -19.92
CA GLN A 199 -14.31 17.59 -21.18
C GLN A 199 -15.33 17.31 -22.29
N PHE A 200 -15.05 17.84 -23.48
CA PHE A 200 -15.82 17.62 -24.69
C PHE A 200 -15.02 16.76 -25.67
N ARG A 201 -15.65 15.69 -26.15
CA ARG A 201 -15.16 14.87 -27.27
C ARG A 201 -16.04 15.13 -28.48
N LYS A 202 -15.44 15.65 -29.55
CA LYS A 202 -16.15 15.91 -30.81
C LYS A 202 -16.53 14.58 -31.48
N ALA A 203 -17.74 14.48 -32.01
CA ALA A 203 -18.18 13.31 -32.77
C ALA A 203 -17.23 13.03 -33.95
N GLY A 204 -16.92 11.75 -34.17
CA GLY A 204 -15.95 11.31 -35.18
C GLY A 204 -14.48 11.49 -34.77
N THR A 205 -14.20 11.82 -33.51
CA THR A 205 -12.83 11.93 -32.98
C THR A 205 -12.70 11.19 -31.64
N ASP A 206 -11.47 10.86 -31.24
CA ASP A 206 -11.15 10.28 -29.92
C ASP A 206 -10.49 11.31 -28.98
N THR A 207 -10.41 12.56 -29.41
CA THR A 207 -9.73 13.63 -28.67
C THR A 207 -10.71 14.32 -27.71
N TYR A 208 -10.33 14.37 -26.44
CA TYR A 208 -11.01 15.16 -25.42
C TYR A 208 -10.35 16.52 -25.26
N SER A 209 -11.17 17.57 -25.21
CA SER A 209 -10.73 18.94 -24.91
C SER A 209 -11.39 19.42 -23.62
N THR A 210 -10.63 20.05 -22.74
CA THR A 210 -11.19 20.60 -21.49
C THR A 210 -11.94 21.89 -21.82
N VAL A 211 -13.23 21.93 -21.50
CA VAL A 211 -14.08 23.11 -21.75
C VAL A 211 -14.25 23.97 -20.50
N LYS A 212 -14.20 23.35 -19.32
CA LYS A 212 -14.30 24.05 -18.03
C LYS A 212 -13.61 23.23 -16.95
N THR A 213 -13.01 23.92 -15.98
CA THR A 213 -12.60 23.32 -14.70
C THR A 213 -13.39 24.00 -13.60
N VAL A 214 -14.00 23.23 -12.72
CA VAL A 214 -14.72 23.70 -11.53
C VAL A 214 -14.08 23.09 -10.28
N TYR A 215 -14.32 23.70 -9.13
CA TYR A 215 -13.93 23.14 -7.83
C TYR A 215 -15.18 22.65 -7.12
N THR A 216 -15.10 21.46 -6.54
CA THR A 216 -16.23 20.88 -5.81
C THR A 216 -16.59 21.71 -4.58
N GLY A 217 -17.86 22.04 -4.44
CA GLY A 217 -18.42 22.82 -3.34
C GLY A 217 -18.82 21.97 -2.14
N SER A 218 -19.74 22.49 -1.32
CA SER A 218 -20.31 21.76 -0.19
C SER A 218 -20.92 20.43 -0.63
N GLY A 219 -20.72 19.37 0.15
CA GLY A 219 -21.21 18.03 -0.18
C GLY A 219 -20.57 17.39 -1.42
N GLY A 220 -19.59 18.05 -2.06
CA GLY A 220 -18.94 17.59 -3.30
C GLY A 220 -19.55 18.17 -4.59
N ALA A 221 -20.50 19.11 -4.48
CA ALA A 221 -21.33 19.56 -5.59
C ALA A 221 -20.53 20.22 -6.73
N LEU A 222 -21.00 20.03 -7.97
CA LEU A 222 -20.43 20.57 -9.22
C LEU A 222 -21.38 21.52 -9.93
#